data_AF-A0A6B2LTB8-F1
#
_entry.id   AF-A0A6B2LTB8-F1
#
_cell.length_a   1.000
_cell.length_b   1.000
_cell.length_c   1.000
_cell.angle_alpha   90.00
_cell.angle_beta   90.00
_cell.angle_gamma   90.00
#
_symmetry.space_group_name_H-M   'P 1'
#
loop_
_entity.id
_entity.type
_entity.pdbx_description
1 polymer ?
#
loop_
_entity_poly.entity_id
_entity_poly.type
_entity_poly.pdbx_seq_one_letter_code
_entity_poly.pdbx_strand_id
1 'polypeptide(L)'
;MDPMGMHIKDPTVDFKDSLIIICLVKALSENRFNRKYNLKPKMRSQHVENVSIALDFFQKGERVKLVSIGGDNLIDGDEKLILGFIWALILKYKMTS
;
A
#
# COMPACT_ATOMS: atom_id res chain seq x y z
N MET A 1 -4.40 -16.73 15.09
CA MET A 1 -5.24 -16.59 13.89
C MET A 1 -4.86 -15.27 13.26
N ASP A 2 -4.24 -15.29 12.07
CA ASP A 2 -3.87 -14.07 11.35
C ASP A 2 -5.10 -13.17 11.19
N PRO A 3 -5.13 -11.95 11.77
CA PRO A 3 -6.35 -11.16 11.84
C PRO A 3 -6.90 -10.70 10.48
N MET A 4 -6.18 -10.95 9.38
CA MET A 4 -6.58 -10.52 8.04
C MET A 4 -6.57 -11.61 6.96
N GLY A 5 -6.02 -12.82 7.21
CA GLY A 5 -6.06 -13.95 6.27
C GLY A 5 -5.57 -13.67 4.83
N MET A 6 -4.91 -12.53 4.58
CA MET A 6 -4.47 -12.09 3.26
C MET A 6 -3.06 -12.61 3.03
N HIS A 7 -2.95 -13.57 2.12
CA HIS A 7 -1.67 -14.11 1.68
C HIS A 7 -1.34 -13.48 0.32
N ILE A 8 -0.35 -12.59 0.30
CA ILE A 8 0.14 -12.00 -0.95
C ILE A 8 0.99 -13.07 -1.63
N LYS A 9 0.49 -13.64 -2.74
CA LYS A 9 1.22 -14.63 -3.54
C LYS A 9 1.93 -13.96 -4.70
N ASP A 10 1.25 -13.03 -5.36
CA ASP A 10 1.78 -12.26 -6.47
C ASP A 10 1.40 -10.79 -6.29
N PRO A 11 2.36 -9.95 -5.86
CA PRO A 11 2.13 -8.53 -5.65
C PRO A 11 1.58 -7.79 -6.89
N THR A 12 1.90 -8.24 -8.11
CA THR A 12 1.43 -7.59 -9.34
C THR A 12 -0.06 -7.79 -9.60
N VAL A 13 -0.63 -8.86 -9.04
CA VAL A 13 -2.06 -9.20 -9.13
C VAL A 13 -2.79 -8.77 -7.87
N ASP A 14 -2.20 -9.04 -6.70
CA ASP A 14 -2.82 -8.77 -5.41
C ASP A 14 -2.91 -7.27 -5.13
N PHE A 15 -1.92 -6.46 -5.54
CA PHE A 15 -1.98 -5.00 -5.35
C PHE A 15 -2.99 -4.28 -6.24
N LYS A 16 -3.58 -4.97 -7.22
CA LYS A 16 -4.75 -4.44 -7.96
C LYS A 16 -5.94 -4.23 -7.04
N ASP A 17 -6.05 -5.03 -5.97
CA ASP A 17 -6.97 -4.72 -4.90
C ASP A 17 -6.36 -3.69 -3.95
N SER A 18 -6.73 -2.42 -4.17
CA SER A 18 -6.33 -1.29 -3.32
C SER A 18 -6.55 -1.51 -1.81
N LEU A 19 -7.48 -2.38 -1.42
CA LEU A 19 -7.76 -2.66 0.00
C LEU A 19 -6.62 -3.41 0.67
N ILE A 20 -5.87 -4.23 -0.08
CA ILE A 20 -4.70 -4.96 0.43
C ILE A 20 -3.62 -3.96 0.87
N ILE A 21 -3.40 -2.90 0.08
CA ILE A 21 -2.40 -1.87 0.41
C ILE A 21 -2.83 -1.08 1.66
N ILE A 22 -4.11 -0.73 1.77
CA ILE A 22 -4.65 -0.05 2.97
C ILE A 22 -4.52 -0.94 4.22
N CYS A 23 -4.81 -2.23 4.07
CA CYS A 23 -4.63 -3.23 5.12
C CYS A 23 -3.17 -3.31 5.58
N LEU A 24 -2.24 -3.31 4.62
CA LEU A 24 -0.81 -3.33 4.89
C LEU A 24 -0.34 -2.06 5.62
N VAL A 25 -0.82 -0.87 5.24
CA VAL A 25 -0.57 0.37 6.01
C VAL A 25 -1.06 0.24 7.44
N LYS A 26 -2.29 -0.25 7.65
CA LYS A 26 -2.85 -0.40 8.99
C LYS A 26 -2.04 -1.33 9.88
N ALA A 27 -1.61 -2.46 9.31
CA ALA A 27 -0.78 -3.44 10.02
C ALA A 27 0.59 -2.84 10.40
N LEU A 28 1.21 -2.12 9.46
CA LEU A 28 2.53 -1.52 9.65
C LEU A 28 2.53 -0.27 10.55
N SER A 29 1.38 0.40 10.68
CA SER A 29 1.24 1.63 11.46
C SER A 29 0.46 1.45 12.77
N GLU A 30 0.32 0.22 13.24
CA GLU A 30 -0.36 -0.12 14.50
C GLU A 30 -1.78 0.51 14.59
N ASN A 31 -2.55 0.44 13.51
CA ASN A 31 -3.89 1.04 13.38
C ASN A 31 -3.98 2.58 13.49
N ARG A 32 -2.86 3.33 13.38
CA ARG A 32 -2.90 4.81 13.34
C ARG A 32 -3.41 5.41 12.03
N PHE A 33 -3.76 4.57 11.05
CA PHE A 33 -4.32 5.00 9.78
C PHE A 33 -5.77 5.49 9.95
N ASN A 34 -5.95 6.81 10.01
CA ASN A 34 -7.25 7.47 10.22
C ASN A 34 -7.81 8.16 8.96
N ARG A 35 -7.27 7.86 7.78
CA ARG A 35 -7.72 8.48 6.52
C ARG A 35 -9.02 7.83 6.03
N LYS A 36 -9.89 8.62 5.42
CA LYS A 36 -11.09 8.12 4.73
C LYS A 36 -10.66 7.48 3.41
N TYR A 37 -11.09 6.25 3.15
CA TYR A 37 -10.85 5.52 1.91
C TYR A 37 -12.12 4.77 1.50
N ASN A 38 -12.23 4.40 0.24
CA ASN A 38 -13.34 3.63 -0.30
C ASN A 38 -13.24 2.17 0.14
N LEU A 39 -14.18 1.70 0.97
CA LEU A 39 -14.24 0.32 1.45
C LEU A 39 -14.74 -0.68 0.40
N LYS A 40 -15.42 -0.18 -0.64
CA LYS A 40 -15.97 -0.99 -1.75
C LYS A 40 -15.65 -0.30 -3.09
N PRO A 41 -14.37 -0.22 -3.47
CA PRO A 41 -13.99 0.33 -4.76
C PRO A 41 -14.56 -0.55 -5.88
N LYS A 42 -15.25 0.06 -6.84
CA LYS A 42 -15.80 -0.59 -8.04
C LYS A 42 -15.12 -0.11 -9.31
N MET A 43 -14.64 1.15 -9.30
CA MET A 43 -14.00 1.78 -10.45
C MET A 43 -12.49 1.87 -10.23
N ARG A 44 -11.71 1.75 -11.31
CA ARG A 44 -10.25 1.93 -11.27
C ARG A 44 -9.84 3.23 -10.58
N SER A 45 -10.54 4.33 -10.83
CA SER A 45 -10.28 5.62 -10.17
C SER A 45 -10.40 5.54 -8.66
N GLN A 46 -11.36 4.80 -8.11
CA GLN A 46 -11.55 4.61 -6.67
C GLN A 46 -10.42 3.76 -6.07
N HIS A 47 -9.94 2.76 -6.81
CA HIS A 47 -8.77 1.99 -6.41
C HIS A 47 -7.51 2.85 -6.39
N VAL A 48 -7.26 3.64 -7.44
CA VAL A 48 -6.11 4.56 -7.51
C VAL A 48 -6.16 5.60 -6.40
N GLU A 49 -7.34 6.13 -6.08
CA GLU A 49 -7.54 7.07 -4.97
C GLU A 49 -7.19 6.42 -3.62
N ASN A 50 -7.69 5.20 -3.35
CA ASN A 50 -7.35 4.46 -2.15
C ASN A 50 -5.84 4.24 -2.01
N VAL A 51 -5.19 3.79 -3.08
CA VAL A 51 -3.75 3.57 -3.07
C VAL A 51 -3.00 4.88 -2.87
N SER A 52 -3.41 5.96 -3.53
CA SER A 52 -2.79 7.28 -3.35
C SER A 52 -2.86 7.75 -1.89
N ILE A 53 -3.97 7.52 -1.21
CA ILE A 53 -4.14 7.84 0.22
C ILE A 53 -3.21 7.00 1.09
N ALA A 54 -3.05 5.72 0.78
CA ALA A 54 -2.10 4.83 1.47
C ALA A 54 -0.65 5.29 1.29
N LEU A 55 -0.25 5.62 0.05
CA LEU A 55 1.10 6.10 -0.27
C LEU A 55 1.41 7.43 0.41
N ASP A 56 0.45 8.37 0.42
CA ASP A 56 0.58 9.65 1.12
C ASP A 56 0.80 9.44 2.61
N PHE A 57 0.09 8.49 3.23
CA PHE A 57 0.30 8.15 4.62
C PHE A 57 1.70 7.57 4.89
N PHE A 58 2.20 6.68 4.03
CA PHE A 58 3.57 6.17 4.16
C PHE A 58 4.62 7.30 4.03
N GLN A 59 4.46 8.20 3.06
CA GLN A 59 5.39 9.30 2.85
C GLN A 59 5.36 10.34 3.98
N LYS A 60 4.17 10.77 4.40
CA LYS A 60 4.00 11.87 5.37
C LYS A 60 3.95 11.39 6.82
N GLY A 61 3.24 10.30 7.07
CA GLY A 61 3.06 9.71 8.40
C GLY A 61 4.28 8.93 8.86
N GLU A 62 4.72 7.97 8.05
CA GLU A 62 5.83 7.05 8.39
C GLU A 62 7.20 7.52 7.86
N ARG A 63 7.24 8.63 7.10
CA ARG A 63 8.45 9.18 6.46
C ARG A 63 9.18 8.17 5.54
N VAL A 64 8.43 7.30 4.89
CA VAL A 64 8.96 6.36 3.89
C VAL A 64 9.25 7.12 2.59
N LYS A 65 10.47 7.01 2.07
CA LYS A 65 10.83 7.61 0.78
C LYS A 65 10.31 6.74 -0.37
N LEU A 66 9.08 7.00 -0.79
CA LEU A 66 8.51 6.42 -2.00
C LEU A 66 8.80 7.36 -3.17
N VAL A 67 9.89 7.12 -3.90
CA VAL A 67 10.30 7.95 -5.04
C VAL A 67 9.56 7.50 -6.30
N SER A 68 8.79 8.42 -6.91
CA SER A 68 8.12 8.22 -8.20
C SER A 68 7.10 7.08 -8.29
N ILE A 69 6.42 6.74 -7.18
CA ILE A 69 5.34 5.74 -7.17
C ILE A 69 3.99 6.44 -7.13
N GLY A 70 3.17 6.26 -8.17
CA GLY A 70 1.78 6.69 -8.25
C GLY A 70 0.81 5.56 -7.91
N GLY A 71 -0.42 5.93 -7.50
CA GLY A 71 -1.47 4.95 -7.21
C GLY A 71 -1.91 4.16 -8.45
N ASP A 72 -1.81 4.74 -9.63
CA ASP A 72 -2.05 4.09 -10.91
C ASP A 72 -1.06 2.95 -11.19
N ASN A 73 0.21 3.12 -10.83
CA ASN A 73 1.24 2.12 -11.15
C ASN A 73 1.05 0.80 -10.39
N LEU A 74 0.61 0.89 -9.13
CA LEU A 74 0.29 -0.29 -8.31
C LEU A 74 -0.96 -1.01 -8.83
N ILE A 75 -1.97 -0.25 -9.26
CA ILE A 75 -3.22 -0.81 -9.80
C ILE A 75 -3.02 -1.41 -11.20
N ASP A 76 -2.16 -0.81 -12.01
CA ASP A 76 -1.84 -1.32 -13.34
C ASP A 76 -0.87 -2.51 -13.29
N GLY A 77 -0.24 -2.76 -12.14
CA GLY A 77 0.65 -3.90 -11.93
C GLY A 77 2.07 -3.68 -12.46
N ASP A 78 2.59 -2.45 -12.39
CA ASP A 78 3.98 -2.16 -12.79
C ASP A 78 4.95 -2.80 -11.80
N GLU A 79 5.50 -3.95 -12.21
CA GLU A 79 6.41 -4.77 -11.42
C GLU A 79 7.58 -3.96 -10.86
N LYS A 80 8.18 -3.05 -11.64
CA LYS A 80 9.36 -2.28 -11.20
C LYS A 80 9.00 -1.35 -10.04
N LEU A 81 7.84 -0.69 -10.13
CA LEU A 81 7.39 0.23 -9.09
C LEU A 81 6.88 -0.51 -7.86
N ILE A 82 6.26 -1.68 -8.05
CA ILE A 82 5.86 -2.58 -6.96
C ILE A 82 7.07 -3.10 -6.17
N LEU A 83 8.12 -3.52 -6.86
CA LEU A 83 9.39 -3.89 -6.22
C LEU A 83 10.01 -2.72 -5.48
N GLY A 84 10.01 -1.52 -6.08
CA GLY A 84 10.47 -0.29 -5.42
C GLY A 84 9.68 0.03 -4.14
N PHE A 85 8.36 -0.19 -4.16
CA PHE A 85 7.48 -0.02 -3.00
C PHE A 85 7.83 -1.00 -1.88
N ILE A 86 7.89 -2.30 -2.18
CA ILE A 86 8.21 -3.34 -1.20
C ILE A 86 9.60 -3.11 -0.61
N TRP A 87 10.58 -2.77 -1.45
CA TRP A 87 11.93 -2.44 -1.01
C TRP A 87 11.95 -1.27 -0.01
N ALA A 88 11.23 -0.19 -0.30
CA ALA A 88 11.15 0.97 0.59
C ALA A 88 10.53 0.62 1.95
N LEU A 89 9.51 -0.24 1.97
CA LEU A 89 8.91 -0.75 3.20
C LEU A 89 9.91 -1.60 4.01
N ILE A 90 10.56 -2.58 3.37
CA ILE A 90 11.56 -3.43 4.04
C ILE A 90 12.66 -2.56 4.64
N LEU A 91 13.16 -1.58 3.88
CA LEU A 91 14.25 -0.71 4.32
C LEU A 91 13.85 0.09 5.57
N LYS A 92 12.65 0.69 5.59
CA LYS A 92 12.16 1.46 6.73
C LYS A 92 12.02 0.59 7.98
N TYR A 93 11.32 -0.53 7.87
CA TYR A 93 10.97 -1.34 9.03
C TYR A 93 12.15 -2.18 9.54
N LYS A 94 13.13 -2.54 8.69
CA LYS A 94 14.39 -3.15 9.15
C LYS A 94 15.31 -2.16 9.86
N MET A 95 15.35 -0.89 9.44
CA MET A 95 16.23 0.12 10.06
C MET A 95 15.66 0.76 11.33
N THR A 96 14.38 0.56 11.63
CA THR A 96 13.73 1.14 12.82
C THR A 96 13.77 0.18 14.03
N SER A 97 14.47 -0.97 13.92
CA SER A 97 14.65 -1.94 15.01
C SER A 97 15.95 -1.73 15.78
#